data_AF-A0AAI9MY04-F1
#
_entry.id   AF-A0AAI9MY04-F1
#
_cell.length_a   1.000
_cell.length_b   1.000
_cell.length_c   1.000
_cell.angle_alpha   90.00
_cell.angle_beta   90.00
_cell.angle_gamma   90.00
#
_symmetry.space_group_name_H-M   'P 1'
#
loop_
_entity.id
_entity.type
_entity.pdbx_description
1 polymer ?
#
loop_
_entity_poly.entity_id
_entity_poly.type
_entity_poly.pdbx_seq_one_letter_code
_entity_poly.pdbx_strand_id
1 'polypeptide(L)' 'ALQERLRQLHPYELPELLAVEAASGLPEYLQWLAAESRPVN' A
#
# COMPACT_ATOMS: atom_id res chain seq x y z
N ALA A 1 0.72 7.75 4.93
CA ALA A 1 -0.39 7.63 3.97
C ALA A 1 -1.25 6.37 4.18
N LEU A 2 -0.84 5.16 3.75
CA LEU A 2 -1.72 3.98 3.79
C LEU A 2 -2.22 3.63 5.20
N GLN A 3 -1.31 3.43 6.17
CA GLN A 3 -1.68 3.06 7.54
C GLN A 3 -2.63 4.08 8.19
N GLU A 4 -2.38 5.37 8.00
CA GLU A 4 -3.21 6.45 8.53
C GLU A 4 -4.61 6.43 7.91
N ARG A 5 -4.67 6.30 6.57
CA ARG A 5 -5.95 6.24 5.86
C ARG A 5 -6.76 5.00 6.25
N LEU A 6 -6.09 3.87 6.43
CA LEU A 6 -6.71 2.65 6.91
C LEU A 6 -7.30 2.86 8.31
N ARG A 7 -6.54 3.40 9.26
CA ARG A 7 -7.04 3.68 10.62
C ARG A 7 -8.25 4.62 10.66
N GLN A 8 -8.31 5.59 9.75
CA GLN A 8 -9.44 6.52 9.68
C GLN A 8 -10.74 5.86 9.20
N LEU A 9 -10.62 4.82 8.36
CA LEU A 9 -11.77 4.17 7.73
C LEU A 9 -12.14 2.84 8.38
N HIS A 10 -11.18 2.20 9.04
CA HIS A 10 -11.37 0.88 9.62
C HIS A 10 -12.20 0.97 10.91
N PRO A 11 -13.22 0.14 11.09
CA PRO A 11 -14.13 0.22 12.25
C PRO A 11 -13.49 -0.21 13.57
N TYR A 12 -12.35 -0.91 13.52
CA TYR A 12 -11.66 -1.40 14.70
C TYR A 12 -10.65 -0.38 15.23
N GLU A 13 -10.60 -0.25 16.55
CA GLU A 13 -9.62 0.58 17.26
C GLU A 13 -8.17 0.10 17.00
N LEU A 14 -7.97 -1.21 16.89
CA LEU A 14 -6.69 -1.84 16.58
C LEU A 14 -6.80 -2.75 15.35
N PRO A 15 -6.72 -2.21 14.13
CA PRO A 15 -6.80 -3.00 12.91
C PRO A 15 -5.49 -3.76 12.65
N GLU A 16 -5.59 -4.96 12.09
CA GLU A 16 -4.44 -5.70 11.58
C GLU A 16 -3.94 -5.08 10.27
N LEU A 17 -2.63 -4.86 10.17
CA LEU A 17 -1.97 -4.41 8.95
C LEU A 17 -0.55 -4.99 8.89
N LEU A 18 -0.32 -5.88 7.94
CA LEU A 18 0.98 -6.49 7.67
C LEU A 18 1.45 -6.10 6.27
N ALA A 19 2.70 -5.66 6.14
CA ALA A 19 3.34 -5.42 4.86
C ALA A 19 4.45 -6.45 4.68
N VAL A 20 4.48 -7.09 3.51
CA VAL A 20 5.48 -8.10 3.15
C VAL A 20 6.17 -7.64 1.88
N GLU A 21 7.49 -7.76 1.85
CA GLU A 21 8.29 -7.43 0.69
C GLU A 21 8.09 -8.48 -0.42
N ALA A 22 7.82 -8.00 -1.64
CA ALA A 22 7.77 -8.88 -2.81
C ALA A 22 9.21 -9.25 -3.22
N ALA A 23 9.54 -10.55 -3.21
CA ALA A 23 10.88 -11.02 -3.56
C ALA A 23 11.24 -10.81 -5.05
N SER A 24 10.25 -10.78 -5.93
CA SER A 24 10.42 -10.53 -7.37
C SER A 24 9.08 -10.18 -8.02
N GLY A 25 9.11 -9.59 -9.21
CA GLY A 25 7.91 -9.34 -10.01
C GLY A 25 8.25 -9.10 -11.48
N LEU A 26 7.23 -9.13 -12.34
CA LEU A 26 7.37 -8.76 -13.75
C LEU A 26 7.74 -7.27 -13.84
N PRO A 27 8.84 -6.88 -14.52
CA PRO A 27 9.33 -5.50 -14.51
C PRO A 27 8.27 -4.47 -14.92
N GLU A 28 7.52 -4.76 -15.98
CA GLU A 28 6.48 -3.87 -16.51
C GLU A 28 5.34 -3.67 -15.50
N TYR A 29 5.01 -4.71 -14.74
CA TYR A 29 3.96 -4.65 -13.72
C TYR A 29 4.40 -3.80 -12.52
N LEU A 30 5.65 -3.98 -12.07
CA LEU A 30 6.19 -3.18 -10.97
C LEU A 30 6.30 -1.70 -11.34
N GLN A 31 6.66 -1.40 -12.60
CA GLN A 31 6.69 -0.04 -13.11
C GLN A 31 5.28 0.59 -13.13
N TRP A 32 4.29 -0.14 -13.62
CA TRP A 32 2.90 0.31 -13.59
C TRP A 32 2.41 0.55 -12.16
N LEU A 33 2.66 -0.37 -11.24
CA LEU A 33 2.25 -0.23 -9.84
C LEU A 33 2.87 1.01 -9.18
N ALA A 34 4.15 1.28 -9.42
CA ALA A 34 4.80 2.50 -8.95
C ALA A 34 4.19 3.76 -9.58
N ALA A 35 3.75 3.67 -10.84
CA ALA A 35 3.10 4.79 -11.53
C ALA A 35 1.73 5.15 -10.94
N GLU A 36 0.91 4.15 -10.58
CA GLU A 36 -0.44 4.31 -10.04
C GLU A 36 -0.47 4.68 -8.55
N SER A 37 0.58 4.36 -7.80
CA SER A 37 0.64 4.54 -6.34
C SER A 37 1.51 5.71 -5.89
N ARG A 38 1.87 6.61 -6.81
CA ARG A 38 2.69 7.79 -6.48
C ARG A 38 2.03 8.64 -5.39
N PRO A 39 2.81 9.26 -4.50
CA PRO A 39 2.29 10.24 -3.56
C PRO A 39 1.59 11.36 -4.32
N VAL A 40 0.40 11.74 -3.87
CA VAL A 40 -0.27 12.95 -4.34
C VAL A 40 0.41 14.11 -3.63
N ASN A 41 0.98 15.06 -4.40
CA ASN A 41 1.54 16.31 -3.88
C ASN A 41 0.49 17.16 -3.16
#